data_AF-A0A520QKH0-F1
#
_entry.id   AF-A0A520QKH0-F1
#
_cell.length_a   1.000
_cell.length_b   1.000
_cell.length_c   1.000
_cell.angle_alpha   90.00
_cell.angle_beta   90.00
_cell.angle_gamma   90.00
#
_symmetry.space_group_name_H-M   'P 1'
#
loop_
_entity.id
_entity.type
_entity.pdbx_description
1 polymer ?
#
loop_
_entity_poly.entity_id
_entity_poly.type
_entity_poly.pdbx_seq_one_letter_code
_entity_poly.pdbx_strand_id
1 'polypeptide(L)'
;MSSLPHSSITVAALWLATTTGMLSAADRTGEQIYRAQCVKCHGTAGEGTKKYDESLTGDWSLQKLTAEIEKTMPDGKAELCVGEDAAKVAKYIYDAFYSPDAQARNQPARVMVSRLTRRQYEESIADLLGEFLGRTSTFDEQRGLNGTWYKTRGYNNKQKAFDRVEGPVDFDWGTGAPEGEGFKAQEFSARWRGSIFTTETGTYEFIVKTENGIKLWINSEQPILDAWVSDGQLKEHRISLRLLGGRAVPIALDFFKWKDKRASIELRWKPPHGVEEIIPRSQFMPKQSARVFTVQTPLPPDDSSHGFARGISVSKAWDEATTRGALDTAAKVVHHMDRLAGTREDDPQRRDKVRAFAARFVAAAFRRPLTEAQRKVFVDAFFANDSSPADALKRTVILALKSPRFLYPDLHSPEPDAHQIAARLALLLWDSVPDRSLQVAIQSGNLKTPNHVRAQANRMMRDSRARAKLQHFFQHWLELDKANAIDKNTEAFPEFNQHVVADLRQSLRLFLDETMWSGSGDYRDLLKADHLYLNDRLGKFYGTEVTSDGFEKISMGPNRRAGVLTHPLLLAQFAYADNTSPIHRGVFLARHIAGRTLRPPPNAI
;
A
#
# COMPACT_ATOMS: atom_id res chain seq x y z
N MET A 1 -72.44 -12.91 -26.38
CA MET A 1 -72.04 -12.28 -25.10
C MET A 1 -72.34 -10.80 -25.24
N SER A 2 -73.60 -10.46 -25.00
CA SER A 2 -74.09 -9.88 -23.74
C SER A 2 -73.93 -8.37 -23.74
N SER A 3 -74.97 -7.76 -24.28
CA SER A 3 -75.41 -6.36 -24.16
C SER A 3 -75.78 -5.99 -22.71
N LEU A 4 -75.96 -4.68 -22.53
CA LEU A 4 -76.63 -3.92 -21.44
C LEU A 4 -75.67 -3.13 -20.52
N PRO A 5 -76.12 -1.99 -19.93
CA PRO A 5 -77.02 -0.98 -20.48
C PRO A 5 -76.57 0.48 -20.22
N HIS A 6 -77.22 1.41 -20.92
CA HIS A 6 -77.21 2.85 -20.62
C HIS A 6 -77.93 3.14 -19.30
N SER A 7 -77.25 3.86 -18.40
CA SER A 7 -77.85 4.50 -17.23
C SER A 7 -77.64 6.01 -17.29
N SER A 8 -78.74 6.73 -17.48
CA SER A 8 -78.86 8.17 -17.38
C SER A 8 -78.62 8.60 -15.94
N ILE A 9 -77.62 9.46 -15.69
CA ILE A 9 -77.42 10.09 -14.39
C ILE A 9 -77.59 11.60 -14.55
N THR A 10 -78.58 12.08 -13.83
CA THR A 10 -79.00 13.47 -13.60
C THR A 10 -77.83 14.32 -13.08
N VAL A 11 -77.55 15.44 -13.76
CA VAL A 11 -76.58 16.44 -13.31
C VAL A 11 -77.18 17.22 -12.15
N ALA A 12 -76.82 16.86 -10.92
CA ALA A 12 -77.02 17.69 -9.73
C ALA A 12 -75.76 18.55 -9.54
N ALA A 13 -75.89 19.85 -9.81
CA ALA A 13 -74.86 20.84 -9.54
C ALA A 13 -74.73 21.05 -8.01
N LEU A 14 -73.81 20.33 -7.39
CA LEU A 14 -73.41 20.59 -6.00
C LEU A 14 -72.33 21.69 -6.02
N TRP A 15 -72.71 22.89 -5.59
CA TRP A 15 -71.78 23.96 -5.24
C TRP A 15 -70.97 23.54 -4.00
N LEU A 16 -69.82 22.91 -4.22
CA LEU A 16 -68.80 22.74 -3.18
C LEU A 16 -67.99 24.04 -3.12
N ALA A 17 -68.29 24.84 -2.10
CA ALA A 17 -67.50 25.99 -1.70
C ALA A 17 -66.05 25.55 -1.49
N THR A 18 -65.15 26.04 -2.33
CA THR A 18 -63.71 25.94 -2.14
C THR A 18 -63.31 26.86 -0.99
N THR A 19 -63.47 26.40 0.24
CA THR A 19 -62.73 26.96 1.38
C THR A 19 -61.26 26.65 1.15
N THR A 20 -60.55 27.58 0.51
CA THR A 20 -59.09 27.68 0.57
C THR A 20 -58.75 27.96 2.02
N GLY A 21 -58.62 26.89 2.82
CA GLY A 21 -58.08 26.97 4.16
C GLY A 21 -56.65 27.50 4.06
N MET A 22 -56.46 28.77 4.40
CA MET A 22 -55.13 29.25 4.75
C MET A 22 -54.70 28.43 5.96
N LEU A 23 -53.78 27.49 5.75
CA LEU A 23 -53.07 26.82 6.84
C LEU A 23 -52.53 27.89 7.78
N SER A 24 -52.82 27.73 9.08
CA SER A 24 -52.26 28.59 10.10
C SER A 24 -50.73 28.53 10.02
N ALA A 25 -50.03 29.58 10.45
CA ALA A 25 -48.56 29.61 10.41
C ALA A 25 -47.91 28.38 11.09
N ALA A 26 -48.60 27.74 12.05
CA ALA A 26 -48.12 26.58 12.80
C ALA A 26 -48.12 25.23 12.04
N ASP A 27 -48.88 25.12 10.93
CA ASP A 27 -49.09 23.83 10.24
C ASP A 27 -48.17 23.62 9.02
N ARG A 28 -47.29 24.57 8.71
CA ARG A 28 -46.45 24.49 7.52
C ARG A 28 -45.36 23.44 7.68
N THR A 29 -45.12 22.65 6.63
CA THR A 29 -43.97 21.75 6.58
C THR A 29 -42.68 22.52 6.32
N GLY A 30 -41.53 21.94 6.66
CA GLY A 30 -40.22 22.55 6.38
C GLY A 30 -40.00 22.88 4.90
N GLU A 31 -40.52 22.05 3.99
CA GLU A 31 -40.48 22.33 2.56
C GLU A 31 -41.33 23.55 2.16
N GLN A 32 -42.53 23.69 2.73
CA GLN A 32 -43.40 24.83 2.46
C GLN A 32 -42.77 26.13 2.98
N ILE A 33 -42.15 26.09 4.17
CA ILE A 33 -41.41 27.22 4.74
C ILE A 33 -40.22 27.57 3.82
N TYR A 34 -39.44 26.58 3.39
CA TYR A 34 -38.30 26.77 2.48
C TYR A 34 -38.74 27.45 1.17
N ARG A 35 -39.81 26.95 0.54
CA ARG A 35 -40.33 27.50 -0.71
C ARG A 35 -40.83 28.93 -0.55
N ALA A 36 -41.46 29.25 0.57
CA ALA A 36 -42.00 30.57 0.83
C ALA A 36 -40.92 31.60 1.19
N GLN A 37 -39.88 31.20 1.92
CA GLN A 37 -38.98 32.13 2.59
C GLN A 37 -37.51 32.03 2.16
N CYS A 38 -37.04 30.89 1.66
CA CYS A 38 -35.61 30.62 1.45
C CYS A 38 -35.19 30.54 -0.03
N VAL A 39 -36.09 30.09 -0.93
CA VAL A 39 -35.78 29.83 -2.35
C VAL A 39 -35.22 31.06 -3.10
N LYS A 40 -35.65 32.27 -2.72
CA LYS A 40 -35.19 33.50 -3.38
C LYS A 40 -33.67 33.69 -3.29
N CYS A 41 -33.05 33.22 -2.21
CA CYS A 41 -31.61 33.30 -2.02
C CYS A 41 -30.93 31.97 -2.37
N HIS A 42 -31.52 30.84 -1.96
CA HIS A 42 -30.85 29.53 -2.02
C HIS A 42 -31.22 28.66 -3.23
N GLY A 43 -32.12 29.12 -4.10
CA GLY A 43 -32.58 28.30 -5.22
C GLY A 43 -33.57 27.21 -4.81
N THR A 44 -34.14 26.52 -5.80
CA THR A 44 -35.24 25.57 -5.56
C THR A 44 -34.78 24.22 -5.00
N ALA A 45 -33.54 23.85 -5.25
CA ALA A 45 -32.87 22.63 -4.83
C ALA A 45 -31.62 22.92 -3.96
N GLY A 46 -31.54 24.12 -3.37
CA GLY A 46 -30.41 24.54 -2.56
C GLY A 46 -29.13 24.83 -3.37
N GLU A 47 -29.25 25.07 -4.67
CA GLU A 47 -28.13 25.30 -5.59
C GLU A 47 -27.53 26.72 -5.53
N GLY A 48 -28.17 27.64 -4.81
CA GLY A 48 -27.84 29.06 -4.82
C GLY A 48 -28.45 29.81 -6.02
N THR A 49 -28.20 31.11 -6.08
CA THR A 49 -28.64 32.02 -7.14
C THR A 49 -27.48 32.90 -7.59
N LYS A 50 -27.63 33.68 -8.67
CA LYS A 50 -26.56 34.59 -9.13
C LYS A 50 -26.09 35.60 -8.06
N LYS A 51 -26.96 35.98 -7.11
CA LYS A 51 -26.65 36.94 -6.05
C LYS A 51 -26.12 36.24 -4.78
N TYR A 52 -26.55 35.01 -4.54
CA TYR A 52 -26.14 34.18 -3.40
C TYR A 52 -25.73 32.83 -3.96
N ASP A 53 -24.50 32.73 -4.46
CA ASP A 53 -24.01 31.60 -5.27
C ASP A 53 -23.56 30.40 -4.45
N GLU A 54 -23.66 30.47 -3.12
CA GLU A 54 -23.40 29.34 -2.23
C GLU A 54 -24.55 28.34 -2.26
N SER A 55 -24.22 27.09 -2.61
CA SER A 55 -25.13 25.96 -2.44
C SER A 55 -25.26 25.57 -0.97
N LEU A 56 -26.47 25.16 -0.57
CA LEU A 56 -26.79 24.64 0.75
C LEU A 56 -26.20 23.24 0.94
N THR A 57 -24.89 23.19 1.17
CA THR A 57 -24.13 21.96 1.44
C THR A 57 -23.21 22.19 2.64
N GLY A 58 -23.07 21.18 3.50
CA GLY A 58 -22.18 21.28 4.65
C GLY A 58 -22.26 20.10 5.61
N ASP A 59 -21.65 20.28 6.78
CA ASP A 59 -21.44 19.23 7.78
C ASP A 59 -21.92 19.62 9.19
N TRP A 60 -22.65 20.74 9.32
CA TRP A 60 -23.21 21.14 10.60
C TRP A 60 -24.26 20.15 11.09
N SER A 61 -24.34 19.98 12.41
CA SER A 61 -25.46 19.26 13.02
C SER A 61 -26.78 19.97 12.73
N LEU A 62 -27.87 19.21 12.70
CA LEU A 62 -29.21 19.78 12.55
C LEU A 62 -29.49 20.89 13.58
N GLN A 63 -29.01 20.72 14.82
CA GLN A 63 -29.13 21.73 15.87
C GLN A 63 -28.39 23.03 15.53
N LYS A 64 -27.15 22.93 15.05
CA LYS A 64 -26.38 24.11 14.64
C LYS A 64 -27.01 24.79 13.44
N LEU A 65 -27.48 24.03 12.45
CA LEU A 65 -28.18 24.56 11.29
C LEU A 65 -29.46 25.30 11.69
N THR A 66 -30.22 24.73 12.65
CA THR A 66 -31.42 25.38 13.21
C THR A 66 -31.06 26.71 13.86
N ALA A 67 -30.06 26.72 14.76
CA ALA A 67 -29.64 27.93 15.46
C ALA A 67 -29.14 29.03 14.50
N GLU A 68 -28.46 28.67 13.41
CA GLU A 68 -28.01 29.65 12.42
C GLU A 68 -29.19 30.24 11.62
N ILE A 69 -30.16 29.40 11.25
CA ILE A 69 -31.38 29.84 10.56
C ILE A 69 -32.16 30.81 11.44
N GLU A 70 -32.38 30.49 12.72
CA GLU A 70 -33.08 31.40 13.65
C GLU A 70 -32.39 32.76 13.78
N LYS A 71 -31.06 32.78 13.68
CA LYS A 71 -30.26 33.98 13.87
C LYS A 71 -30.20 34.87 12.63
N THR A 72 -30.22 34.27 11.44
CA THR A 72 -29.81 34.97 10.21
C THR A 72 -30.82 34.90 9.07
N MET A 73 -31.82 34.02 9.15
CA MET A 73 -32.71 33.72 8.03
C MET A 73 -34.18 33.95 8.38
N PRO A 74 -34.99 34.50 7.45
CA PRO A 74 -34.61 34.98 6.12
C PRO A 74 -33.77 36.28 6.15
N ASP A 75 -32.97 36.52 5.10
CA ASP A 75 -32.11 37.71 4.98
C ASP A 75 -32.86 39.01 5.26
N GLY A 76 -32.40 39.75 6.27
CA GLY A 76 -32.99 41.01 6.75
C GLY A 76 -34.34 40.87 7.48
N LYS A 77 -34.81 39.65 7.76
CA LYS A 77 -36.10 39.36 8.42
C LYS A 77 -36.07 38.09 9.29
N ALA A 78 -34.99 37.88 10.06
CA ALA A 78 -34.76 36.65 10.81
C ALA A 78 -35.90 36.27 11.77
N GLU A 79 -36.65 37.27 12.26
CA GLU A 79 -37.83 37.09 13.11
C GLU A 79 -38.97 36.28 12.47
N LEU A 80 -38.95 36.08 11.14
CA LEU A 80 -39.98 35.33 10.41
C LEU A 80 -39.78 33.80 10.41
N CYS A 81 -38.61 33.31 10.80
CA CYS A 81 -38.31 31.87 10.86
C CYS A 81 -37.56 31.53 12.15
N VAL A 82 -38.31 31.36 13.23
CA VAL A 82 -37.79 31.08 14.58
C VAL A 82 -38.47 29.85 15.19
N GLY A 83 -37.84 29.24 16.20
CA GLY A 83 -38.42 28.14 16.96
C GLY A 83 -38.73 26.92 16.10
N GLU A 84 -39.99 26.46 16.15
CA GLU A 84 -40.42 25.25 15.46
C GLU A 84 -40.31 25.37 13.93
N ASP A 85 -40.57 26.56 13.37
CA ASP A 85 -40.46 26.80 11.93
C ASP A 85 -39.00 26.72 11.46
N ALA A 86 -38.08 27.27 12.24
CA ALA A 86 -36.64 27.15 11.99
C ALA A 86 -36.19 25.69 12.05
N ALA A 87 -36.64 24.93 13.05
CA ALA A 87 -36.31 23.51 13.18
C ALA A 87 -36.87 22.67 12.02
N LYS A 88 -38.11 22.96 11.58
CA LYS A 88 -38.76 22.29 10.44
C LYS A 88 -38.02 22.57 9.13
N VAL A 89 -37.70 23.83 8.84
CA VAL A 89 -36.99 24.20 7.61
C VAL A 89 -35.53 23.73 7.64
N ALA A 90 -34.86 23.78 8.80
CA ALA A 90 -33.52 23.23 8.98
C ALA A 90 -33.50 21.73 8.70
N LYS A 91 -34.49 20.98 9.20
CA LYS A 91 -34.61 19.54 8.94
C LYS A 91 -34.82 19.26 7.47
N TYR A 92 -35.72 20.00 6.82
CA TYR A 92 -35.92 19.86 5.38
C TYR A 92 -34.63 20.15 4.60
N ILE A 93 -33.95 21.27 4.88
CA ILE A 93 -32.66 21.60 4.24
C ILE A 93 -31.64 20.48 4.49
N TYR A 94 -31.50 20.01 5.73
CA TYR A 94 -30.58 18.95 6.12
C TYR A 94 -30.82 17.66 5.33
N ASP A 95 -32.07 17.20 5.26
CA ASP A 95 -32.42 15.94 4.62
C ASP A 95 -32.49 16.05 3.09
N ALA A 96 -32.88 17.21 2.55
CA ALA A 96 -33.10 17.40 1.13
C ALA A 96 -31.83 17.81 0.40
N PHE A 97 -30.97 18.65 0.99
CA PHE A 97 -29.83 19.26 0.28
C PHE A 97 -28.52 19.20 1.08
N TYR A 98 -28.55 19.48 2.37
CA TYR A 98 -27.35 19.94 3.08
C TYR A 98 -26.45 18.82 3.61
N SER A 99 -27.04 17.75 4.16
CA SER A 99 -26.27 16.68 4.81
C SER A 99 -25.43 15.85 3.83
N PRO A 100 -24.37 15.16 4.32
CA PRO A 100 -23.61 14.21 3.50
C PRO A 100 -24.50 13.14 2.83
N ASP A 101 -25.52 12.66 3.52
CA ASP A 101 -26.46 11.67 2.98
C ASP A 101 -27.34 12.28 1.88
N ALA A 102 -27.79 13.53 2.05
CA ALA A 102 -28.53 14.25 1.02
C ALA A 102 -27.67 14.49 -0.23
N GLN A 103 -26.43 14.92 -0.03
CA GLN A 103 -25.46 15.10 -1.12
C GLN A 103 -25.18 13.79 -1.85
N ALA A 104 -24.99 12.68 -1.12
CA ALA A 104 -24.79 11.36 -1.71
C ALA A 104 -26.01 10.88 -2.52
N ARG A 105 -27.24 11.23 -2.09
CA ARG A 105 -28.47 10.95 -2.85
C ARG A 105 -28.62 11.83 -4.09
N ASN A 106 -28.38 13.13 -3.97
CA ASN A 106 -28.63 14.10 -5.04
C ASN A 106 -27.53 14.13 -6.09
N GLN A 107 -26.30 13.81 -5.70
CA GLN A 107 -25.15 13.65 -6.57
C GLN A 107 -24.69 12.20 -6.50
N PRO A 108 -25.45 11.26 -7.08
CA PRO A 108 -25.09 9.86 -7.00
C PRO A 108 -23.69 9.65 -7.56
N ALA A 109 -22.87 8.89 -6.83
CA ALA A 109 -21.50 8.62 -7.22
C ALA A 109 -21.46 8.04 -8.65
N ARG A 110 -20.64 8.63 -9.52
CA ARG A 110 -20.42 8.08 -10.86
C ARG A 110 -19.77 6.70 -10.72
N VAL A 111 -20.41 5.68 -11.30
CA VAL A 111 -19.82 4.33 -11.38
C VAL A 111 -18.66 4.40 -12.37
N MET A 112 -17.45 4.31 -11.84
CA MET A 112 -16.21 4.28 -12.62
C MET A 112 -15.52 2.94 -12.40
N VAL A 113 -14.86 2.45 -13.45
CA VAL A 113 -14.01 1.26 -13.33
C VAL A 113 -12.67 1.72 -12.77
N SER A 114 -12.20 1.06 -11.72
CA SER A 114 -10.86 1.27 -11.18
C SER A 114 -9.88 0.29 -11.83
N ARG A 115 -8.78 0.84 -12.35
CA ARG A 115 -7.60 0.06 -12.72
C ARG A 115 -6.77 -0.25 -11.47
N LEU A 116 -5.90 -1.26 -11.57
CA LEU A 116 -4.87 -1.52 -10.57
C LEU A 116 -4.06 -0.23 -10.32
N THR A 117 -3.90 0.13 -9.04
CA THR A 117 -2.92 1.14 -8.61
C THR A 117 -1.50 0.70 -8.97
N ARG A 118 -0.52 1.60 -8.93
CA ARG A 118 0.90 1.27 -9.15
C ARG A 118 1.33 0.08 -8.29
N ARG A 119 1.06 0.15 -6.99
CA ARG A 119 1.43 -0.91 -6.06
C ARG A 119 0.70 -2.21 -6.40
N GLN A 120 -0.60 -2.14 -6.69
CA GLN A 120 -1.36 -3.33 -7.04
C GLN A 120 -0.86 -4.01 -8.31
N TYR A 121 -0.43 -3.23 -9.30
CA TYR A 121 0.18 -3.75 -10.52
C TYR A 121 1.50 -4.48 -10.22
N GLU A 122 2.39 -3.84 -9.46
CA GLU A 122 3.69 -4.42 -9.08
C GLU A 122 3.55 -5.71 -8.26
N GLU A 123 2.72 -5.69 -7.21
CA GLU A 123 2.48 -6.85 -6.35
C GLU A 123 1.76 -7.98 -7.11
N SER A 124 0.77 -7.65 -7.94
CA SER A 124 0.06 -8.63 -8.79
C SER A 124 1.01 -9.37 -9.72
N ILE A 125 1.93 -8.67 -10.39
CA ILE A 125 2.90 -9.31 -11.29
C ILE A 125 3.89 -10.18 -10.49
N ALA A 126 4.38 -9.68 -9.35
CA ALA A 126 5.29 -10.42 -8.50
C ALA A 126 4.70 -11.75 -8.03
N ASP A 127 3.45 -11.75 -7.54
CA ASP A 127 2.78 -12.96 -7.07
C ASP A 127 2.28 -13.87 -8.19
N LEU A 128 1.91 -13.29 -9.34
CA LEU A 128 1.56 -14.06 -10.53
C LEU A 128 2.73 -14.93 -10.97
N LEU A 129 3.94 -14.38 -11.04
CA LEU A 129 5.13 -15.15 -11.36
C LEU A 129 5.59 -16.04 -10.21
N GLY A 130 5.49 -15.55 -8.97
CA GLY A 130 5.83 -16.31 -7.77
C GLY A 130 5.00 -17.59 -7.62
N GLU A 131 3.77 -17.62 -8.13
CA GLU A 131 2.94 -18.84 -8.19
C GLU A 131 3.61 -19.97 -9.00
N PHE A 132 4.26 -19.62 -10.12
CA PHE A 132 4.86 -20.61 -11.02
C PHE A 132 6.33 -20.91 -10.72
N LEU A 133 7.08 -19.94 -10.21
CA LEU A 133 8.50 -20.12 -9.87
C LEU A 133 8.72 -20.80 -8.51
N GLY A 134 7.64 -20.99 -7.75
CA GLY A 134 7.62 -21.58 -6.42
C GLY A 134 7.63 -20.49 -5.34
N ARG A 135 6.61 -20.47 -4.48
CA ARG A 135 6.56 -19.56 -3.33
C ARG A 135 7.32 -20.14 -2.14
N THR A 136 8.33 -19.43 -1.68
CA THR A 136 8.90 -19.61 -0.33
C THR A 136 9.24 -18.24 0.26
N SER A 137 8.22 -17.44 0.53
CA SER A 137 8.34 -16.26 1.40
C SER A 137 7.59 -16.55 2.69
N THR A 138 8.13 -17.48 3.49
CA THR A 138 7.77 -17.53 4.91
C THR A 138 8.80 -16.68 5.64
N PHE A 139 8.33 -15.68 6.37
CA PHE A 139 9.11 -15.04 7.40
C PHE A 139 9.49 -16.11 8.44
N ASP A 140 10.73 -16.57 8.37
CA ASP A 140 11.44 -17.33 9.40
C ASP A 140 11.67 -16.41 10.60
N GLU A 141 11.65 -16.93 11.82
CA GLU A 141 11.96 -16.20 13.05
C GLU A 141 13.48 -16.17 13.32
N GLN A 142 14.23 -17.11 12.75
CA GLN A 142 15.68 -17.11 12.88
C GLN A 142 16.30 -15.90 12.17
N ARG A 143 17.32 -15.29 12.80
CA ARG A 143 17.99 -14.07 12.32
C ARG A 143 19.46 -14.29 12.01
N GLY A 144 19.93 -13.65 10.94
CA GLY A 144 21.29 -13.73 10.43
C GLY A 144 21.38 -14.43 9.06
N LEU A 145 22.58 -14.53 8.51
CA LEU A 145 22.93 -15.26 7.30
C LEU A 145 23.73 -16.50 7.67
N ASN A 146 23.63 -17.56 6.86
CA ASN A 146 24.54 -18.69 6.94
C ASN A 146 25.90 -18.27 6.37
N GLY A 147 26.86 -18.03 7.24
CA GLY A 147 28.27 -17.79 6.89
C GLY A 147 29.05 -19.11 6.86
N THR A 148 29.66 -19.42 5.73
CA THR A 148 30.63 -20.53 5.61
C THR A 148 32.02 -19.96 5.41
N TRP A 149 32.95 -20.35 6.27
CA TRP A 149 34.32 -19.85 6.30
C TRP A 149 35.33 -20.87 5.78
N TYR A 150 36.35 -20.38 5.10
CA TYR A 150 37.40 -21.20 4.49
C TYR A 150 38.79 -20.63 4.80
N LYS A 151 39.75 -21.54 5.07
CA LYS A 151 41.14 -21.24 5.43
C LYS A 151 41.98 -20.68 4.28
N THR A 152 41.44 -20.67 3.06
CA THR A 152 42.13 -20.23 1.85
C THR A 152 41.25 -19.26 1.05
N ARG A 153 41.83 -18.61 0.03
CA ARG A 153 41.08 -17.75 -0.91
C ARG A 153 39.92 -18.49 -1.59
N GLY A 154 40.10 -19.78 -1.86
CA GLY A 154 39.15 -20.58 -2.64
C GLY A 154 38.12 -21.29 -1.77
N TYR A 155 36.98 -21.61 -2.39
CA TYR A 155 35.84 -22.24 -1.72
C TYR A 155 35.88 -23.78 -1.75
N ASN A 156 37.04 -24.35 -1.41
CA ASN A 156 37.22 -25.80 -1.37
C ASN A 156 36.68 -26.37 -0.06
N ASN A 157 35.78 -27.34 -0.12
CA ASN A 157 35.19 -27.98 1.06
C ASN A 157 36.24 -28.64 1.99
N LYS A 158 37.40 -29.07 1.47
CA LYS A 158 38.51 -29.57 2.31
C LYS A 158 39.19 -28.48 3.15
N GLN A 159 39.04 -27.22 2.75
CA GLN A 159 39.58 -26.03 3.43
C GLN A 159 38.51 -25.29 4.23
N LYS A 160 37.30 -25.84 4.32
CA LYS A 160 36.24 -25.29 5.14
C LYS A 160 36.65 -25.33 6.62
N ALA A 161 36.51 -24.20 7.30
CA ALA A 161 36.79 -24.07 8.73
C ALA A 161 35.53 -24.38 9.54
N PHE A 162 34.47 -23.58 9.37
CA PHE A 162 33.20 -23.74 10.08
C PHE A 162 32.04 -23.08 9.33
N ASP A 163 30.82 -23.41 9.73
CA ASP A 163 29.61 -22.64 9.41
C ASP A 163 29.10 -21.92 10.66
N ARG A 164 28.53 -20.73 10.49
CA ARG A 164 27.91 -19.97 11.57
C ARG A 164 26.75 -19.13 11.05
N VAL A 165 25.65 -19.09 11.81
CA VAL A 165 24.58 -18.10 11.54
C VAL A 165 24.99 -16.77 12.16
N GLU A 166 25.37 -15.82 11.32
CA GLU A 166 25.97 -14.55 11.74
C GLU A 166 25.33 -13.35 11.04
N GLY A 167 25.65 -12.16 11.54
CA GLY A 167 24.96 -10.93 11.17
C GLY A 167 24.97 -9.96 12.36
N PRO A 168 25.13 -8.64 12.14
CA PRO A 168 25.36 -7.98 10.85
C PRO A 168 26.67 -8.45 10.16
N VAL A 169 26.80 -8.21 8.85
CA VAL A 169 28.07 -8.42 8.13
C VAL A 169 28.87 -7.13 8.24
N ASP A 170 29.65 -7.05 9.32
CA ASP A 170 30.46 -5.90 9.71
C ASP A 170 31.69 -6.44 10.42
N PHE A 171 32.77 -6.66 9.67
CA PHE A 171 33.99 -7.29 10.17
C PHE A 171 35.21 -6.47 9.77
N ASP A 172 36.08 -6.16 10.74
CA ASP A 172 37.41 -5.60 10.51
C ASP A 172 38.45 -6.48 11.21
N TRP A 173 39.29 -7.16 10.41
CA TRP A 173 40.37 -8.00 10.93
C TRP A 173 41.70 -7.25 10.97
N GLY A 174 41.76 -6.00 10.52
CA GLY A 174 43.01 -5.29 10.31
C GLY A 174 43.99 -6.15 9.51
N THR A 175 45.21 -6.32 10.02
CA THR A 175 46.24 -7.17 9.40
C THR A 175 46.12 -8.66 9.75
N GLY A 176 45.13 -9.03 10.56
CA GLY A 176 44.92 -10.39 11.06
C GLY A 176 44.07 -11.27 10.15
N ALA A 177 43.43 -12.24 10.78
CA ALA A 177 42.50 -13.20 10.18
C ALA A 177 41.33 -13.48 11.16
N PRO A 178 40.25 -14.14 10.70
CA PRO A 178 39.18 -14.58 11.58
C PRO A 178 39.70 -15.46 12.72
N GLU A 179 39.04 -15.38 13.87
CA GLU A 179 39.31 -16.27 14.99
C GLU A 179 39.03 -17.74 14.62
N GLY A 180 39.92 -18.64 15.03
CA GLY A 180 39.79 -20.09 14.79
C GLY A 180 41.07 -20.74 14.27
N GLU A 181 41.12 -22.06 14.37
CA GLU A 181 42.32 -22.83 14.02
C GLU A 181 42.54 -22.95 12.51
N GLY A 182 43.74 -22.57 12.05
CA GLY A 182 44.20 -22.79 10.68
C GLY A 182 43.91 -21.65 9.69
N PHE A 183 43.38 -20.51 10.14
CA PHE A 183 43.38 -19.29 9.34
C PHE A 183 44.78 -18.70 9.22
N LYS A 184 45.05 -18.07 8.07
CA LYS A 184 46.30 -17.36 7.80
C LYS A 184 45.98 -15.91 7.47
N ALA A 185 46.75 -14.96 8.01
CA ALA A 185 46.56 -13.54 7.72
C ALA A 185 46.66 -13.20 6.22
N GLN A 186 47.35 -14.03 5.44
CA GLN A 186 47.57 -13.83 4.01
C GLN A 186 46.38 -14.30 3.15
N GLU A 187 45.54 -15.23 3.64
CA GLU A 187 44.44 -15.75 2.85
C GLU A 187 43.33 -16.34 3.70
N PHE A 188 42.09 -16.04 3.32
CA PHE A 188 40.87 -16.67 3.79
C PHE A 188 39.71 -16.22 2.92
N SER A 189 38.57 -16.90 3.04
CA SER A 189 37.35 -16.50 2.35
C SER A 189 36.11 -16.85 3.14
N ALA A 190 35.02 -16.15 2.84
CA ALA A 190 33.72 -16.36 3.45
C ALA A 190 32.63 -16.33 2.38
N ARG A 191 31.54 -17.06 2.66
CA ARG A 191 30.30 -17.03 1.90
C ARG A 191 29.14 -16.83 2.84
N TRP A 192 28.41 -15.73 2.68
CA TRP A 192 27.13 -15.53 3.36
C TRP A 192 25.99 -15.86 2.42
N ARG A 193 25.02 -16.65 2.90
CA ARG A 193 23.83 -17.05 2.16
C ARG A 193 22.58 -16.95 3.03
N GLY A 194 21.48 -16.51 2.44
CA GLY A 194 20.20 -16.44 3.13
C GLY A 194 19.22 -15.55 2.39
N SER A 195 18.42 -14.82 3.16
CA SER A 195 17.47 -13.83 2.65
C SER A 195 17.58 -12.53 3.43
N ILE A 196 17.16 -11.46 2.77
CA ILE A 196 16.91 -10.16 3.40
C ILE A 196 15.41 -9.86 3.34
N PHE A 197 14.84 -9.43 4.46
CA PHE A 197 13.46 -8.98 4.54
C PHE A 197 13.36 -7.49 4.21
N THR A 198 12.49 -7.14 3.27
CA THR A 198 12.20 -5.75 2.91
C THR A 198 10.89 -5.33 3.53
N THR A 199 10.90 -4.27 4.33
CA THR A 199 9.71 -3.76 5.02
C THR A 199 8.84 -2.88 4.13
N GLU A 200 9.46 -2.11 3.24
CA GLU A 200 8.82 -1.09 2.41
C GLU A 200 9.04 -1.36 0.92
N THR A 201 8.06 -1.01 0.10
CA THR A 201 8.23 -1.05 -1.36
C THR A 201 8.94 0.22 -1.81
N GLY A 202 10.09 0.09 -2.45
CA GLY A 202 10.84 1.24 -2.93
C GLY A 202 12.23 0.90 -3.42
N THR A 203 13.03 1.93 -3.66
CA THR A 203 14.44 1.79 -4.03
C THR A 203 15.28 1.64 -2.78
N TYR A 204 15.98 0.52 -2.67
CA TYR A 204 17.01 0.26 -1.68
C TYR A 204 18.37 0.51 -2.32
N GLU A 205 19.25 1.24 -1.64
CA GLU A 205 20.67 1.27 -1.99
C GLU A 205 21.41 0.27 -1.12
N PHE A 206 22.19 -0.62 -1.72
CA PHE A 206 23.09 -1.54 -1.03
C PHE A 206 24.51 -1.06 -1.21
N ILE A 207 25.26 -1.03 -0.11
CA ILE A 207 26.62 -0.53 -0.07
C ILE A 207 27.53 -1.59 0.52
N VAL A 208 28.59 -1.95 -0.19
CA VAL A 208 29.65 -2.83 0.32
C VAL A 208 30.93 -2.01 0.46
N LYS A 209 31.44 -1.89 1.69
CA LYS A 209 32.75 -1.27 1.97
C LYS A 209 33.75 -2.37 2.26
N THR A 210 34.80 -2.47 1.45
CA THR A 210 35.83 -3.50 1.62
C THR A 210 37.09 -3.12 0.85
N GLU A 211 38.23 -3.59 1.33
CA GLU A 211 39.50 -3.52 0.62
C GLU A 211 39.83 -4.78 -0.17
N ASN A 212 38.98 -5.81 -0.08
CA ASN A 212 39.22 -7.11 -0.70
C ASN A 212 38.17 -7.48 -1.75
N GLY A 213 38.30 -8.67 -2.34
CA GLY A 213 37.45 -9.07 -3.46
C GLY A 213 36.08 -9.58 -3.01
N ILE A 214 35.03 -9.13 -3.70
CA ILE A 214 33.64 -9.49 -3.38
C ILE A 214 32.79 -9.83 -4.60
N LYS A 215 31.71 -10.60 -4.37
CA LYS A 215 30.55 -10.70 -5.27
C LYS A 215 29.27 -10.64 -4.45
N LEU A 216 28.31 -9.85 -4.91
CA LEU A 216 27.00 -9.69 -4.26
C LEU A 216 25.88 -10.09 -5.22
N TRP A 217 24.93 -10.88 -4.71
CA TRP A 217 23.66 -11.18 -5.36
C TRP A 217 22.55 -10.73 -4.44
N ILE A 218 21.61 -9.94 -4.97
CA ILE A 218 20.36 -9.62 -4.29
C ILE A 218 19.24 -9.86 -5.27
N ASN A 219 18.34 -10.77 -4.92
CA ASN A 219 17.18 -11.11 -5.72
C ASN A 219 17.51 -11.50 -7.19
N SER A 220 18.73 -12.00 -7.46
CA SER A 220 19.27 -12.20 -8.81
C SER A 220 19.92 -13.58 -8.96
N GLU A 221 20.00 -14.06 -10.20
CA GLU A 221 20.72 -15.29 -10.59
C GLU A 221 22.21 -15.04 -10.79
N GLN A 222 22.55 -13.86 -11.31
CA GLN A 222 23.92 -13.42 -11.56
C GLN A 222 24.34 -12.35 -10.54
N PRO A 223 25.65 -12.23 -10.25
CA PRO A 223 26.12 -11.22 -9.33
C PRO A 223 25.76 -9.84 -9.89
N ILE A 224 25.12 -9.02 -9.05
CA ILE A 224 24.81 -7.62 -9.38
C ILE A 224 26.02 -6.72 -9.11
N LEU A 225 26.92 -7.19 -8.23
CA LEU A 225 28.24 -6.62 -7.99
C LEU A 225 29.27 -7.72 -8.18
N ASP A 226 30.22 -7.53 -9.08
CA ASP A 226 31.34 -8.44 -9.28
C ASP A 226 32.65 -7.63 -9.24
N ALA A 227 33.20 -7.49 -8.03
CA ALA A 227 34.49 -6.86 -7.78
C ALA A 227 35.47 -7.93 -7.28
N TRP A 228 35.64 -9.00 -8.05
CA TRP A 228 36.44 -10.18 -7.67
C TRP A 228 37.96 -10.01 -7.83
N VAL A 229 38.44 -8.77 -7.69
CA VAL A 229 39.83 -8.37 -7.76
C VAL A 229 40.10 -7.42 -6.60
N SER A 230 41.22 -7.62 -5.91
CA SER A 230 41.66 -6.77 -4.80
C SER A 230 42.99 -6.09 -5.17
N ASP A 231 43.09 -4.81 -4.87
CA ASP A 231 44.34 -4.05 -4.82
C ASP A 231 44.68 -3.57 -3.40
N GLY A 232 43.92 -4.02 -2.39
CA GLY A 232 44.10 -3.67 -0.98
C GLY A 232 43.73 -2.22 -0.64
N GLN A 233 43.06 -1.49 -1.53
CA GLN A 233 42.50 -0.18 -1.21
C GLN A 233 41.05 -0.32 -0.75
N LEU A 234 40.71 0.32 0.37
CA LEU A 234 39.33 0.38 0.85
C LEU A 234 38.45 1.08 -0.18
N LYS A 235 37.47 0.35 -0.71
CA LYS A 235 36.52 0.82 -1.72
C LYS A 235 35.10 0.72 -1.20
N GLU A 236 34.27 1.60 -1.72
CA GLU A 236 32.83 1.60 -1.49
C GLU A 236 32.12 1.30 -2.82
N HIS A 237 31.29 0.27 -2.82
CA HIS A 237 30.48 -0.12 -3.97
C HIS A 237 29.00 0.10 -3.66
N ARG A 238 28.31 0.90 -4.47
CA ARG A 238 26.87 1.20 -4.31
C ARG A 238 26.05 0.62 -5.45
N ILE A 239 24.92 0.00 -5.12
CA ILE A 239 23.94 -0.49 -6.10
C ILE A 239 22.53 -0.16 -5.62
N SER A 240 21.70 0.39 -6.51
CA SER A 240 20.29 0.64 -6.24
C SER A 240 19.39 -0.43 -6.87
N LEU A 241 18.42 -0.93 -6.10
CA LEU A 241 17.45 -1.92 -6.54
C LEU A 241 16.05 -1.56 -6.06
N ARG A 242 15.05 -1.68 -6.93
CA ARG A 242 13.65 -1.62 -6.51
C ARG A 242 13.21 -2.98 -5.95
N LEU A 243 12.79 -2.99 -4.69
CA LEU A 243 12.29 -4.17 -3.97
C LEU A 243 10.86 -3.91 -3.44
N LEU A 244 10.11 -4.99 -3.22
CA LEU A 244 8.74 -4.93 -2.69
C LEU A 244 8.73 -5.19 -1.19
N GLY A 245 7.96 -4.41 -0.45
CA GLY A 245 7.81 -4.55 1.00
C GLY A 245 7.00 -5.79 1.39
N GLY A 246 7.26 -6.31 2.59
CA GLY A 246 6.58 -7.48 3.15
C GLY A 246 7.05 -8.81 2.58
N ARG A 247 8.24 -8.85 1.97
CA ARG A 247 8.77 -10.05 1.30
C ARG A 247 10.23 -10.26 1.68
N ALA A 248 10.63 -11.54 1.76
CA ALA A 248 12.04 -11.91 1.84
C ALA A 248 12.59 -12.17 0.44
N VAL A 249 13.73 -11.58 0.10
CA VAL A 249 14.44 -11.83 -1.16
C VAL A 249 15.80 -12.48 -0.89
N PRO A 250 16.28 -13.39 -1.75
CA PRO A 250 17.53 -14.07 -1.50
C PRO A 250 18.72 -13.11 -1.61
N ILE A 251 19.67 -13.26 -0.71
CA ILE A 251 20.94 -12.54 -0.71
C ILE A 251 22.10 -13.53 -0.63
N ALA A 252 23.15 -13.26 -1.38
CA ALA A 252 24.42 -13.97 -1.28
C ALA A 252 25.58 -12.97 -1.36
N LEU A 253 26.59 -13.17 -0.53
CA LEU A 253 27.82 -12.37 -0.54
C LEU A 253 29.00 -13.32 -0.47
N ASP A 254 29.89 -13.22 -1.46
CA ASP A 254 31.18 -13.89 -1.49
C ASP A 254 32.25 -12.85 -1.18
N PHE A 255 33.20 -13.22 -0.32
CA PHE A 255 34.35 -12.41 0.06
C PHE A 255 35.61 -13.28 0.06
N PHE A 256 36.74 -12.71 -0.34
CA PHE A 256 38.05 -13.30 -0.13
C PHE A 256 39.12 -12.26 0.18
N LYS A 257 40.12 -12.66 0.98
CA LYS A 257 41.41 -12.01 1.11
C LYS A 257 42.48 -12.82 0.39
N TRP A 258 43.39 -12.17 -0.34
CA TRP A 258 44.55 -12.85 -0.93
C TRP A 258 45.77 -11.96 -1.04
N LYS A 259 46.73 -12.16 -0.14
CA LYS A 259 47.99 -11.40 0.00
C LYS A 259 47.82 -9.89 0.27
N ASP A 260 46.59 -9.42 0.40
CA ASP A 260 46.28 -8.06 0.85
C ASP A 260 46.80 -7.83 2.26
N LYS A 261 47.21 -6.60 2.58
CA LYS A 261 47.75 -6.28 3.91
C LYS A 261 46.67 -6.35 4.98
N ARG A 262 45.51 -5.75 4.73
CA ARG A 262 44.40 -5.73 5.67
C ARG A 262 43.18 -6.45 5.08
N ALA A 263 42.19 -6.68 5.93
CA ALA A 263 40.90 -7.18 5.51
C ALA A 263 39.76 -6.63 6.37
N SER A 264 38.74 -6.13 5.68
CA SER A 264 37.48 -5.70 6.27
C SER A 264 36.34 -5.84 5.28
N ILE A 265 35.12 -5.99 5.79
CA ILE A 265 33.90 -5.95 5.00
C ILE A 265 32.73 -5.40 5.82
N GLU A 266 32.04 -4.40 5.26
CA GLU A 266 30.76 -3.91 5.76
C GLU A 266 29.69 -4.05 4.69
N LEU A 267 28.55 -4.65 5.05
CA LEU A 267 27.34 -4.65 4.22
C LEU A 267 26.31 -3.70 4.83
N ARG A 268 26.06 -2.61 4.11
CA ARG A 268 25.18 -1.52 4.52
C ARG A 268 24.03 -1.39 3.52
N TRP A 269 22.97 -0.72 3.93
CA TRP A 269 21.91 -0.29 3.03
C TRP A 269 21.42 1.11 3.35
N LYS A 270 20.69 1.70 2.41
CA LYS A 270 19.78 2.81 2.63
C LYS A 270 18.40 2.35 2.16
N PRO A 271 17.47 2.03 3.08
CA PRO A 271 16.12 1.65 2.71
C PRO A 271 15.34 2.87 2.19
N PRO A 272 14.20 2.66 1.52
CA PRO A 272 13.29 3.75 1.16
C PRO A 272 12.99 4.60 2.38
N HIS A 273 13.12 5.92 2.26
CA HIS A 273 12.82 6.87 3.34
C HIS A 273 13.70 6.72 4.59
N GLY A 274 14.77 5.92 4.53
CA GLY A 274 15.72 5.73 5.62
C GLY A 274 17.07 6.39 5.37
N VAL A 275 18.00 6.09 6.28
CA VAL A 275 19.38 6.54 6.25
C VAL A 275 20.31 5.38 5.92
N GLU A 276 21.55 5.69 5.55
CA GLU A 276 22.58 4.66 5.41
C GLU A 276 22.91 4.06 6.78
N GLU A 277 22.78 2.75 6.90
CA GLU A 277 23.11 1.98 8.10
C GLU A 277 23.67 0.60 7.74
N ILE A 278 24.39 -0.01 8.67
CA ILE A 278 24.74 -1.44 8.57
C ILE A 278 23.44 -2.24 8.60
N ILE A 279 23.29 -3.22 7.70
CA ILE A 279 22.05 -4.00 7.65
C ILE A 279 21.91 -4.78 8.95
N PRO A 280 20.86 -4.53 9.77
CA PRO A 280 20.72 -5.18 11.06
C PRO A 280 20.57 -6.69 10.92
N ARG A 281 21.09 -7.46 11.88
CA ARG A 281 20.89 -8.91 11.95
C ARG A 281 19.41 -9.30 11.83
N SER A 282 18.52 -8.48 12.40
CA SER A 282 17.07 -8.67 12.38
C SER A 282 16.45 -8.64 10.98
N GLN A 283 17.14 -8.11 9.97
CA GLN A 283 16.69 -8.09 8.58
C GLN A 283 17.13 -9.32 7.79
N PHE A 284 18.06 -10.10 8.31
CA PHE A 284 18.56 -11.31 7.66
C PHE A 284 17.87 -12.56 8.18
N MET A 285 17.71 -13.53 7.28
CA MET A 285 17.18 -14.84 7.57
C MET A 285 18.11 -15.90 6.97
N PRO A 286 18.50 -16.95 7.71
CA PRO A 286 19.50 -17.90 7.22
C PRO A 286 18.95 -18.76 6.08
N LYS A 287 17.64 -19.03 6.09
CA LYS A 287 16.96 -19.73 5.02
C LYS A 287 16.85 -18.83 3.79
N GLN A 288 17.24 -19.39 2.64
CA GLN A 288 17.11 -18.71 1.35
C GLN A 288 15.66 -18.75 0.84
N SER A 289 15.11 -17.60 0.50
CA SER A 289 13.79 -17.42 -0.07
C SER A 289 13.81 -17.58 -1.59
N ALA A 290 12.63 -17.75 -2.18
CA ALA A 290 12.47 -17.63 -3.62
C ALA A 290 12.73 -16.18 -4.07
N ARG A 291 13.24 -16.02 -5.29
CA ARG A 291 13.35 -14.71 -5.92
C ARG A 291 11.96 -14.12 -6.15
N VAL A 292 11.85 -12.82 -5.97
CA VAL A 292 10.63 -12.04 -6.22
C VAL A 292 10.83 -11.27 -7.51
N PHE A 293 9.96 -11.47 -8.50
CA PHE A 293 10.05 -10.64 -9.69
C PHE A 293 9.58 -9.22 -9.37
N THR A 294 10.39 -8.23 -9.73
CA THR A 294 10.06 -6.82 -9.58
C THR A 294 10.05 -6.14 -10.93
N VAL A 295 8.96 -5.43 -11.22
CA VAL A 295 8.85 -4.59 -12.42
C VAL A 295 9.84 -3.44 -12.26
N GLN A 296 10.80 -3.34 -13.18
CA GLN A 296 11.81 -2.27 -13.16
C GLN A 296 11.31 -0.97 -13.80
N THR A 297 10.32 -1.08 -14.68
CA THR A 297 9.68 0.08 -15.31
C THR A 297 9.05 1.00 -14.25
N PRO A 298 9.46 2.29 -14.17
CA PRO A 298 8.80 3.27 -13.32
C PRO A 298 7.35 3.51 -13.76
N LEU A 299 6.39 3.38 -12.84
CA LEU A 299 5.00 3.75 -13.06
C LEU A 299 4.73 5.18 -12.56
N PRO A 300 3.90 5.96 -13.27
CA PRO A 300 3.53 7.31 -12.82
C PRO A 300 2.72 7.24 -11.52
N PRO A 301 2.64 8.37 -10.77
CA PRO A 301 1.77 8.47 -9.60
C PRO A 301 0.32 8.14 -9.95
N ASP A 302 -0.37 7.49 -9.00
CA ASP A 302 -1.80 7.27 -9.08
C ASP A 302 -2.56 8.57 -8.82
N ASP A 303 -3.75 8.66 -9.40
CA ASP A 303 -4.72 9.66 -8.98
C ASP A 303 -5.29 9.31 -7.60
N SER A 304 -5.67 10.36 -6.86
CA SER A 304 -6.16 10.23 -5.49
C SER A 304 -7.50 10.92 -5.28
N SER A 305 -8.28 10.40 -4.34
CA SER A 305 -9.52 10.98 -3.85
C SER A 305 -9.52 10.90 -2.34
N HIS A 306 -9.79 12.02 -1.66
CA HIS A 306 -9.66 12.16 -0.20
C HIS A 306 -8.30 11.68 0.33
N GLY A 307 -7.23 11.90 -0.44
CA GLY A 307 -5.89 11.47 -0.06
C GLY A 307 -5.68 9.96 -0.09
N PHE A 308 -6.42 9.20 -0.91
CA PHE A 308 -6.15 7.78 -1.18
C PHE A 308 -6.06 7.51 -2.68
N ALA A 309 -5.03 6.75 -3.10
CA ALA A 309 -4.86 6.31 -4.48
C ALA A 309 -6.04 5.43 -4.96
N ARG A 310 -6.60 5.72 -6.15
CA ARG A 310 -7.80 5.03 -6.65
C ARG A 310 -7.65 4.36 -8.02
N GLY A 311 -6.73 4.84 -8.86
CA GLY A 311 -6.57 4.32 -10.21
C GLY A 311 -7.82 4.51 -11.07
N ILE A 312 -8.37 5.72 -11.15
CA ILE A 312 -9.58 6.00 -11.96
C ILE A 312 -9.26 6.65 -13.32
N SER A 313 -8.05 7.18 -13.47
CA SER A 313 -7.54 7.80 -14.69
C SER A 313 -6.50 6.92 -15.38
N VAL A 314 -6.52 6.98 -16.72
CA VAL A 314 -5.55 6.34 -17.60
C VAL A 314 -4.83 7.44 -18.35
N SER A 315 -3.63 7.78 -17.89
CA SER A 315 -2.75 8.72 -18.61
C SER A 315 -1.94 7.97 -19.67
N LYS A 316 -1.44 8.70 -20.69
CA LYS A 316 -0.50 8.16 -21.67
C LYS A 316 0.73 7.54 -20.97
N ALA A 317 1.27 8.21 -19.95
CA ALA A 317 2.39 7.71 -19.17
C ALA A 317 2.08 6.38 -18.46
N TRP A 318 0.86 6.22 -17.95
CA TRP A 318 0.44 4.98 -17.29
C TRP A 318 0.29 3.83 -18.31
N ASP A 319 -0.31 4.12 -19.46
CA ASP A 319 -0.43 3.13 -20.53
C ASP A 319 0.94 2.66 -21.05
N GLU A 320 1.88 3.58 -21.27
CA GLU A 320 3.25 3.27 -21.67
C GLU A 320 4.01 2.49 -20.60
N ALA A 321 3.84 2.84 -19.32
CA ALA A 321 4.50 2.14 -18.22
C ALA A 321 3.98 0.71 -18.07
N THR A 322 2.67 0.49 -18.15
CA THR A 322 2.10 -0.87 -18.10
C THR A 322 2.43 -1.71 -19.32
N THR A 323 2.63 -1.09 -20.50
CA THR A 323 3.13 -1.77 -21.70
C THR A 323 4.58 -2.23 -21.52
N ARG A 324 5.45 -1.36 -21.02
CA ARG A 324 6.84 -1.72 -20.70
C ARG A 324 6.92 -2.79 -19.61
N GLY A 325 6.14 -2.68 -18.53
CA GLY A 325 6.04 -3.71 -17.50
C GLY A 325 5.57 -5.06 -18.02
N ALA A 326 4.64 -5.08 -18.99
CA ALA A 326 4.21 -6.31 -19.65
C ALA A 326 5.31 -6.92 -20.53
N LEU A 327 6.10 -6.10 -21.24
CA LEU A 327 7.25 -6.54 -22.03
C LEU A 327 8.36 -7.12 -21.14
N ASP A 328 8.70 -6.44 -20.04
CA ASP A 328 9.69 -6.91 -19.05
C ASP A 328 9.28 -8.27 -18.48
N THR A 329 7.99 -8.39 -18.13
CA THR A 329 7.41 -9.64 -17.62
C THR A 329 7.48 -10.75 -18.66
N ALA A 330 7.09 -10.47 -19.90
CA ALA A 330 7.13 -11.44 -20.99
C ALA A 330 8.56 -11.93 -21.27
N ALA A 331 9.55 -11.03 -21.26
CA ALA A 331 10.96 -11.39 -21.42
C ALA A 331 11.42 -12.35 -20.30
N LYS A 332 11.03 -12.08 -19.05
CA LYS A 332 11.35 -12.95 -17.91
C LYS A 332 10.66 -14.31 -18.00
N VAL A 333 9.39 -14.35 -18.38
CA VAL A 333 8.64 -15.60 -18.57
C VAL A 333 9.26 -16.45 -19.66
N VAL A 334 9.64 -15.84 -20.80
CA VAL A 334 10.30 -16.55 -21.90
C VAL A 334 11.68 -17.07 -21.48
N HIS A 335 12.46 -16.26 -20.76
CA HIS A 335 13.77 -16.69 -20.26
C HIS A 335 13.70 -17.94 -19.36
N HIS A 336 12.60 -18.11 -18.62
CA HIS A 336 12.35 -19.30 -17.78
C HIS A 336 11.31 -20.27 -18.38
N MET A 337 11.00 -20.15 -19.67
CA MET A 337 9.88 -20.87 -20.32
C MET A 337 9.92 -22.37 -20.07
N ASP A 338 11.08 -23.00 -20.29
CA ASP A 338 11.19 -24.44 -20.22
C ASP A 338 11.00 -24.95 -18.78
N ARG A 339 11.58 -24.26 -17.80
CA ARG A 339 11.37 -24.54 -16.37
C ARG A 339 9.90 -24.35 -15.97
N LEU A 340 9.27 -23.26 -16.42
CA LEU A 340 7.88 -22.92 -16.09
C LEU A 340 6.86 -23.89 -16.71
N ALA A 341 7.16 -24.37 -17.93
CA ALA A 341 6.32 -25.32 -18.66
C ALA A 341 6.65 -26.80 -18.37
N GLY A 342 7.72 -27.10 -17.65
CA GLY A 342 8.13 -28.49 -17.36
C GLY A 342 8.63 -29.22 -18.61
N THR A 343 9.44 -28.54 -19.41
CA THR A 343 9.96 -28.99 -20.70
C THR A 343 11.44 -28.63 -20.87
N ARG A 344 12.00 -28.86 -22.05
CA ARG A 344 13.38 -28.55 -22.46
C ARG A 344 13.44 -28.35 -23.97
N GLU A 345 14.54 -27.83 -24.47
CA GLU A 345 14.68 -27.41 -25.87
C GLU A 345 14.37 -28.51 -26.90
N ASP A 346 14.78 -29.75 -26.62
CA ASP A 346 14.66 -30.94 -27.46
C ASP A 346 13.39 -31.77 -27.20
N ASP A 347 12.50 -31.34 -26.29
CA ASP A 347 11.29 -32.07 -25.94
C ASP A 347 10.27 -32.05 -27.11
N PRO A 348 9.85 -33.20 -27.67
CA PRO A 348 8.87 -33.25 -28.76
C PRO A 348 7.53 -32.60 -28.40
N GLN A 349 7.18 -32.55 -27.10
CA GLN A 349 5.95 -31.93 -26.59
C GLN A 349 6.16 -30.49 -26.12
N ARG A 350 7.32 -29.87 -26.37
CA ARG A 350 7.66 -28.53 -25.88
C ARG A 350 6.59 -27.51 -26.22
N ARG A 351 6.11 -27.49 -27.46
CA ARG A 351 5.07 -26.55 -27.91
C ARG A 351 3.78 -26.69 -27.11
N ASP A 352 3.30 -27.91 -26.93
CA ASP A 352 2.05 -28.19 -26.21
C ASP A 352 2.16 -27.91 -24.72
N LYS A 353 3.30 -28.23 -24.11
CA LYS A 353 3.59 -27.89 -22.69
C LYS A 353 3.65 -26.38 -22.48
N VAL A 354 4.30 -25.65 -23.36
CA VAL A 354 4.35 -24.17 -23.32
C VAL A 354 2.96 -23.57 -23.53
N ARG A 355 2.16 -24.11 -24.47
CA ARG A 355 0.76 -23.70 -24.67
C ARG A 355 -0.10 -23.97 -23.44
N ALA A 356 0.06 -25.11 -22.79
CA ALA A 356 -0.64 -25.44 -21.55
C ALA A 356 -0.22 -24.53 -20.38
N PHE A 357 1.07 -24.21 -20.26
CA PHE A 357 1.56 -23.20 -19.33
C PHE A 357 0.97 -21.82 -19.61
N ALA A 358 0.96 -21.38 -20.86
CA ALA A 358 0.38 -20.11 -21.27
C ALA A 358 -1.09 -20.00 -20.84
N ALA A 359 -1.90 -21.06 -21.03
CA ALA A 359 -3.29 -21.09 -20.56
C ALA A 359 -3.42 -20.93 -19.03
N ARG A 360 -2.54 -21.59 -18.25
CA ARG A 360 -2.51 -21.43 -16.78
C ARG A 360 -2.11 -20.01 -16.38
N PHE A 361 -1.12 -19.42 -17.07
CA PHE A 361 -0.68 -18.04 -16.82
C PHE A 361 -1.82 -17.04 -17.05
N VAL A 362 -2.53 -17.14 -18.19
CA VAL A 362 -3.64 -16.23 -18.50
C VAL A 362 -4.80 -16.42 -17.51
N ALA A 363 -5.12 -17.65 -17.13
CA ALA A 363 -6.14 -17.92 -16.11
C ALA A 363 -5.78 -17.29 -14.75
N ALA A 364 -4.53 -17.43 -14.30
CA ALA A 364 -4.04 -16.80 -13.07
C ALA A 364 -4.07 -15.27 -13.17
N ALA A 365 -3.63 -14.68 -14.28
CA ALA A 365 -3.68 -13.24 -14.53
C ALA A 365 -5.12 -12.70 -14.49
N PHE A 366 -6.07 -13.44 -15.07
CA PHE A 366 -7.49 -13.07 -15.05
C PHE A 366 -8.20 -13.46 -13.74
N ARG A 367 -7.47 -14.11 -12.81
CA ARG A 367 -7.94 -14.55 -11.50
C ARG A 367 -9.12 -15.53 -11.59
N ARG A 368 -9.28 -16.21 -12.74
CA ARG A 368 -10.36 -17.16 -13.01
C ARG A 368 -10.06 -18.10 -14.19
N PRO A 369 -10.75 -19.25 -14.29
CA PRO A 369 -10.68 -20.12 -15.45
C PRO A 369 -11.07 -19.40 -16.74
N LEU A 370 -10.40 -19.75 -17.84
CA LEU A 370 -10.74 -19.25 -19.17
C LEU A 370 -11.93 -20.02 -19.74
N THR A 371 -12.84 -19.29 -20.39
CA THR A 371 -13.78 -19.92 -21.31
C THR A 371 -13.04 -20.42 -22.56
N GLU A 372 -13.65 -21.34 -23.31
CA GLU A 372 -13.06 -21.83 -24.56
C GLU A 372 -12.77 -20.68 -25.55
N ALA A 373 -13.70 -19.74 -25.70
CA ALA A 373 -13.51 -18.56 -26.53
C ALA A 373 -12.33 -17.68 -26.05
N GLN A 374 -12.19 -17.50 -24.73
CA GLN A 374 -11.05 -16.76 -24.17
C GLN A 374 -9.74 -17.49 -24.41
N ARG A 375 -9.70 -18.81 -24.21
CA ARG A 375 -8.50 -19.61 -24.47
C ARG A 375 -8.09 -19.52 -25.95
N LYS A 376 -9.06 -19.56 -26.86
CA LYS A 376 -8.82 -19.42 -28.29
C LYS A 376 -8.14 -18.09 -28.63
N VAL A 377 -8.64 -16.99 -28.08
CA VAL A 377 -8.15 -15.63 -28.35
C VAL A 377 -6.81 -15.35 -27.67
N PHE A 378 -6.70 -15.64 -26.37
CA PHE A 378 -5.54 -15.24 -25.58
C PHE A 378 -4.36 -16.21 -25.67
N VAL A 379 -4.59 -17.45 -26.12
CA VAL A 379 -3.56 -18.50 -26.14
C VAL A 379 -3.49 -19.13 -27.53
N ASP A 380 -4.52 -19.86 -27.94
CA ASP A 380 -4.39 -20.82 -29.05
C ASP A 380 -4.09 -20.14 -30.39
N ALA A 381 -4.63 -18.95 -30.64
CA ALA A 381 -4.35 -18.17 -31.85
C ALA A 381 -2.84 -17.90 -32.05
N PHE A 382 -2.07 -17.72 -30.98
CA PHE A 382 -0.63 -17.50 -31.07
C PHE A 382 0.17 -18.78 -31.32
N PHE A 383 -0.37 -19.93 -30.93
CA PHE A 383 0.24 -21.26 -31.14
C PHE A 383 -0.26 -21.97 -32.41
N ALA A 384 -1.24 -21.40 -33.12
CA ALA A 384 -1.74 -21.95 -34.39
C ALA A 384 -0.87 -21.57 -35.60
N ASN A 385 -0.07 -20.50 -35.51
CA ASN A 385 0.81 -20.03 -36.58
C ASN A 385 2.21 -20.64 -36.47
N ASP A 386 3.05 -20.51 -37.50
CA ASP A 386 4.46 -20.96 -37.54
C ASP A 386 5.42 -20.20 -36.60
N SER A 387 4.89 -19.48 -35.61
CA SER A 387 5.70 -18.81 -34.57
C SER A 387 6.37 -19.83 -33.66
N SER A 388 7.56 -19.51 -33.17
CA SER A 388 8.24 -20.30 -32.14
C SER A 388 7.41 -20.34 -30.85
N PRO A 389 7.52 -21.40 -30.01
CA PRO A 389 6.85 -21.43 -28.70
C PRO A 389 7.18 -20.21 -27.83
N ALA A 390 8.41 -19.69 -27.94
CA ALA A 390 8.86 -18.51 -27.21
C ALA A 390 8.13 -17.24 -27.67
N ASP A 391 7.98 -17.03 -28.97
CA ASP A 391 7.26 -15.86 -29.53
C ASP A 391 5.76 -15.93 -29.22
N ALA A 392 5.17 -17.13 -29.33
CA ALA A 392 3.78 -17.36 -28.97
C ALA A 392 3.51 -17.07 -27.50
N LEU A 393 4.39 -17.53 -26.61
CA LEU A 393 4.32 -17.24 -25.17
C LEU A 393 4.50 -15.76 -24.88
N LYS A 394 5.48 -15.09 -25.51
CA LYS A 394 5.71 -13.65 -25.35
C LYS A 394 4.46 -12.85 -25.67
N ARG A 395 3.83 -13.11 -26.83
CA ARG A 395 2.59 -12.44 -27.27
C ARG A 395 1.43 -12.72 -26.32
N THR A 396 1.30 -13.96 -25.85
CA THR A 396 0.28 -14.37 -24.87
C THR A 396 0.40 -13.57 -23.57
N VAL A 397 1.61 -13.46 -23.01
CA VAL A 397 1.85 -12.73 -21.74
C VAL A 397 1.55 -11.24 -21.91
N ILE A 398 2.02 -10.61 -22.99
CA ILE A 398 1.78 -9.18 -23.25
C ILE A 398 0.27 -8.92 -23.37
N LEU A 399 -0.45 -9.72 -24.16
CA LEU A 399 -1.88 -9.55 -24.36
C LEU A 399 -2.66 -9.75 -23.05
N ALA A 400 -2.27 -10.74 -22.24
CA ALA A 400 -2.91 -10.99 -20.94
C ALA A 400 -2.73 -9.81 -19.98
N LEU A 401 -1.50 -9.28 -19.84
CA LEU A 401 -1.20 -8.19 -18.89
C LEU A 401 -1.69 -6.81 -19.36
N LYS A 402 -1.97 -6.63 -20.65
CA LYS A 402 -2.62 -5.43 -21.18
C LYS A 402 -4.14 -5.54 -21.32
N SER A 403 -4.70 -6.72 -21.04
CA SER A 403 -6.14 -6.94 -21.09
C SER A 403 -6.85 -6.17 -19.98
N PRO A 404 -8.04 -5.61 -20.26
CA PRO A 404 -8.89 -5.05 -19.20
C PRO A 404 -9.19 -6.06 -18.07
N ARG A 405 -9.19 -7.36 -18.38
CA ARG A 405 -9.41 -8.43 -17.40
C ARG A 405 -8.32 -8.55 -16.35
N PHE A 406 -7.10 -8.15 -16.68
CA PHE A 406 -5.99 -8.08 -15.73
C PHE A 406 -5.98 -6.72 -15.02
N LEU A 407 -6.05 -5.64 -15.79
CA LEU A 407 -5.86 -4.27 -15.33
C LEU A 407 -7.03 -3.72 -14.52
N TYR A 408 -8.25 -4.23 -14.68
CA TYR A 408 -9.45 -3.76 -14.00
C TYR A 408 -10.15 -4.94 -13.31
N PRO A 409 -9.80 -5.23 -12.05
CA PRO A 409 -10.28 -6.42 -11.36
C PRO A 409 -11.80 -6.43 -11.11
N ASP A 410 -12.42 -5.25 -11.04
CA ASP A 410 -13.85 -5.07 -10.72
C ASP A 410 -14.78 -5.05 -11.95
N LEU A 411 -14.33 -5.43 -13.15
CA LEU A 411 -15.16 -5.49 -14.37
C LEU A 411 -16.27 -6.58 -14.36
N HIS A 412 -16.68 -7.08 -13.20
CA HIS A 412 -17.54 -8.25 -13.08
C HIS A 412 -18.91 -7.94 -12.45
N SER A 413 -19.81 -8.94 -12.46
CA SER A 413 -21.20 -8.86 -12.00
C SER A 413 -21.38 -8.15 -10.65
N PRO A 414 -22.48 -7.40 -10.43
CA PRO A 414 -22.82 -6.80 -9.13
C PRO A 414 -22.87 -7.81 -7.98
N GLU A 415 -23.29 -9.05 -8.26
CA GLU A 415 -23.25 -10.16 -7.32
C GLU A 415 -21.90 -10.89 -7.41
N PRO A 416 -21.08 -10.88 -6.33
CA PRO A 416 -19.75 -11.43 -6.39
C PRO A 416 -19.74 -12.96 -6.31
N ASP A 417 -19.21 -13.61 -7.34
CA ASP A 417 -18.89 -15.03 -7.33
C ASP A 417 -17.64 -15.33 -6.45
N ALA A 418 -17.34 -16.61 -6.22
CA ALA A 418 -16.20 -17.01 -5.39
C ALA A 418 -14.83 -16.51 -5.92
N HIS A 419 -14.68 -16.33 -7.24
CA HIS A 419 -13.44 -15.79 -7.83
C HIS A 419 -13.32 -14.30 -7.55
N GLN A 420 -14.43 -13.55 -7.65
CA GLN A 420 -14.47 -12.14 -7.28
C GLN A 420 -14.21 -11.93 -5.79
N ILE A 421 -14.78 -12.78 -4.91
CA ILE A 421 -14.51 -12.73 -3.47
C ILE A 421 -13.02 -12.96 -3.19
N ALA A 422 -12.41 -13.97 -3.81
CA ALA A 422 -10.98 -14.24 -3.67
C ALA A 422 -10.11 -13.09 -4.20
N ALA A 423 -10.45 -12.53 -5.36
CA ALA A 423 -9.75 -11.39 -5.95
C ALA A 423 -9.82 -10.15 -5.05
N ARG A 424 -11.01 -9.86 -4.50
CA ARG A 424 -11.22 -8.75 -3.56
C ARG A 424 -10.43 -8.97 -2.27
N LEU A 425 -10.41 -10.18 -1.70
CA LEU A 425 -9.58 -10.49 -0.54
C LEU A 425 -8.08 -10.27 -0.83
N ALA A 426 -7.59 -10.75 -1.97
CA ALA A 426 -6.19 -10.64 -2.35
C ALA A 426 -5.77 -9.19 -2.61
N LEU A 427 -6.60 -8.41 -3.30
CA LEU A 427 -6.36 -6.97 -3.49
C LEU A 427 -6.47 -6.22 -2.17
N LEU A 428 -7.48 -6.52 -1.34
CA LEU A 428 -7.69 -5.85 -0.06
C LEU A 428 -6.57 -6.12 0.95
N LEU A 429 -6.02 -7.33 1.00
CA LEU A 429 -5.04 -7.70 2.03
C LEU A 429 -3.60 -7.67 1.54
N TRP A 430 -3.35 -7.92 0.25
CA TRP A 430 -2.00 -8.07 -0.31
C TRP A 430 -1.73 -7.20 -1.55
N ASP A 431 -2.69 -6.38 -1.99
CA ASP A 431 -2.59 -5.61 -3.24
C ASP A 431 -2.33 -6.48 -4.48
N SER A 432 -2.78 -7.74 -4.48
CA SER A 432 -2.27 -8.73 -5.44
C SER A 432 -3.31 -9.73 -5.95
N VAL A 433 -2.87 -10.73 -6.70
CA VAL A 433 -3.67 -11.86 -7.21
C VAL A 433 -3.93 -12.91 -6.11
N PRO A 434 -5.05 -13.67 -6.18
CA PRO A 434 -5.33 -14.77 -5.26
C PRO A 434 -4.20 -15.80 -5.25
N ASP A 435 -3.89 -16.35 -4.07
CA ASP A 435 -2.93 -17.45 -3.96
C ASP A 435 -3.57 -18.83 -4.20
N ARG A 436 -2.72 -19.86 -4.26
CA ARG A 436 -3.16 -21.24 -4.44
C ARG A 436 -4.14 -21.69 -3.35
N SER A 437 -3.99 -21.23 -2.10
CA SER A 437 -4.92 -21.54 -1.02
C SER A 437 -6.32 -20.98 -1.28
N LEU A 438 -6.43 -19.74 -1.80
CA LEU A 438 -7.71 -19.20 -2.26
C LEU A 438 -8.27 -19.98 -3.45
N GLN A 439 -7.44 -20.44 -4.39
CA GLN A 439 -7.90 -21.29 -5.50
C GLN A 439 -8.49 -22.61 -5.00
N VAL A 440 -7.85 -23.25 -4.01
CA VAL A 440 -8.39 -24.45 -3.36
C VAL A 440 -9.69 -24.13 -2.63
N ALA A 441 -9.79 -22.97 -1.97
CA ALA A 441 -11.01 -22.53 -1.30
C ALA A 441 -12.17 -22.32 -2.28
N ILE A 442 -11.90 -21.77 -3.47
CA ILE A 442 -12.89 -21.64 -4.55
C ILE A 442 -13.41 -23.02 -4.96
N GLN A 443 -12.51 -23.95 -5.28
CA GLN A 443 -12.86 -25.30 -5.76
C GLN A 443 -13.65 -26.11 -4.72
N SER A 444 -13.33 -25.93 -3.45
CA SER A 444 -14.02 -26.61 -2.33
C SER A 444 -15.31 -25.91 -1.87
N GLY A 445 -15.68 -24.76 -2.46
CA GLY A 445 -16.84 -23.98 -2.01
C GLY A 445 -16.63 -23.23 -0.68
N ASN A 446 -15.41 -23.20 -0.17
CA ASN A 446 -14.99 -22.54 1.07
C ASN A 446 -14.80 -21.02 0.93
N LEU A 447 -15.66 -20.37 0.14
CA LEU A 447 -15.82 -18.91 0.07
C LEU A 447 -17.29 -18.47 -0.02
N LYS A 448 -18.24 -19.41 0.13
CA LYS A 448 -19.68 -19.15 -0.01
C LYS A 448 -20.33 -18.50 1.20
N THR A 449 -19.70 -18.56 2.37
CA THR A 449 -20.27 -18.06 3.64
C THR A 449 -19.36 -17.01 4.28
N PRO A 450 -19.90 -16.07 5.07
CA PRO A 450 -19.09 -15.09 5.80
C PRO A 450 -18.00 -15.72 6.68
N ASN A 451 -18.28 -16.88 7.29
CA ASN A 451 -17.31 -17.59 8.13
C ASN A 451 -16.14 -18.14 7.32
N HIS A 452 -16.40 -18.69 6.13
CA HIS A 452 -15.35 -19.17 5.24
C HIS A 452 -14.47 -18.02 4.72
N VAL A 453 -15.09 -16.90 4.33
CA VAL A 453 -14.37 -15.68 3.92
C VAL A 453 -13.50 -15.16 5.07
N ARG A 454 -14.05 -15.09 6.29
CA ARG A 454 -13.31 -14.68 7.50
C ARG A 454 -12.13 -15.59 7.79
N ALA A 455 -12.28 -16.90 7.65
CA ALA A 455 -11.18 -17.84 7.86
C ALA A 455 -10.02 -17.61 6.88
N GLN A 456 -10.32 -17.35 5.60
CA GLN A 456 -9.30 -17.00 4.61
C GLN A 456 -8.66 -15.64 4.90
N ALA A 457 -9.45 -14.63 5.26
CA ALA A 457 -8.92 -13.33 5.66
C ALA A 457 -7.95 -13.45 6.86
N ASN A 458 -8.33 -14.18 7.91
CA ASN A 458 -7.48 -14.41 9.09
C ASN A 458 -6.16 -15.13 8.74
N ARG A 459 -6.20 -16.11 7.84
CA ARG A 459 -4.97 -16.75 7.31
C ARG A 459 -4.09 -15.73 6.60
N MET A 460 -4.68 -14.93 5.71
CA MET A 460 -3.96 -13.97 4.89
C MET A 460 -3.35 -12.83 5.71
N MET A 461 -4.00 -12.43 6.81
CA MET A 461 -3.48 -11.44 7.75
C MET A 461 -2.19 -11.88 8.45
N ARG A 462 -1.90 -13.18 8.53
CA ARG A 462 -0.64 -13.69 9.10
C ARG A 462 0.54 -13.62 8.13
N ASP A 463 0.30 -13.30 6.87
CA ASP A 463 1.32 -13.14 5.85
C ASP A 463 1.98 -11.76 5.96
N SER A 464 3.30 -11.69 5.76
CA SER A 464 4.07 -10.44 5.84
C SER A 464 3.63 -9.38 4.82
N ARG A 465 3.00 -9.79 3.71
CA ARG A 465 2.40 -8.86 2.74
C ARG A 465 1.25 -8.06 3.35
N ALA A 466 0.45 -8.66 4.24
CA ALA A 466 -0.62 -7.94 4.93
C ALA A 466 -0.04 -6.87 5.88
N ARG A 467 1.06 -7.20 6.58
CA ARG A 467 1.79 -6.24 7.41
C ARG A 467 2.32 -5.05 6.59
N ALA A 468 3.01 -5.33 5.48
CA ALA A 468 3.53 -4.28 4.62
C ALA A 468 2.40 -3.46 3.95
N LYS A 469 1.27 -4.09 3.62
CA LYS A 469 0.11 -3.37 3.12
C LYS A 469 -0.39 -2.35 4.14
N LEU A 470 -0.59 -2.79 5.37
CA LEU A 470 -1.11 -1.96 6.45
C LEU A 470 -0.14 -0.83 6.81
N GLN A 471 1.17 -1.11 6.84
CA GLN A 471 2.21 -0.09 7.05
C GLN A 471 2.13 1.02 5.99
N HIS A 472 2.06 0.66 4.71
CA HIS A 472 1.87 1.65 3.63
C HIS A 472 0.54 2.41 3.76
N PHE A 473 -0.54 1.77 4.21
CA PHE A 473 -1.79 2.48 4.49
C PHE A 473 -1.57 3.56 5.56
N PHE A 474 -0.91 3.24 6.68
CA PHE A 474 -0.63 4.22 7.73
C PHE A 474 0.32 5.33 7.26
N GLN A 475 1.35 5.00 6.46
CA GLN A 475 2.24 6.00 5.87
C GLN A 475 1.46 7.01 5.03
N HIS A 476 0.50 6.54 4.22
CA HIS A 476 -0.33 7.41 3.40
C HIS A 476 -1.33 8.22 4.24
N TRP A 477 -2.07 7.54 5.14
CA TRP A 477 -3.09 8.17 5.98
C TRP A 477 -2.51 9.24 6.91
N LEU A 478 -1.30 9.04 7.41
CA LEU A 478 -0.58 9.99 8.26
C LEU A 478 0.24 11.03 7.45
N GLU A 479 0.09 11.07 6.12
CA GLU A 479 0.85 11.91 5.18
C GLU A 479 2.39 11.82 5.30
N LEU A 480 2.90 10.65 5.67
CA LEU A 480 4.34 10.40 5.86
C LEU A 480 5.08 10.14 4.54
N ASP A 481 4.38 9.88 3.44
CA ASP A 481 4.99 9.75 2.11
C ASP A 481 5.71 11.05 1.68
N LYS A 482 5.25 12.20 2.19
CA LYS A 482 5.88 13.51 1.98
C LYS A 482 7.07 13.76 2.90
N ALA A 483 7.27 12.92 3.92
CA ALA A 483 8.23 13.16 5.00
C ALA A 483 9.68 12.91 4.61
N ASN A 484 9.99 12.60 3.35
CA ASN A 484 11.37 12.33 2.90
C ASN A 484 12.31 13.53 3.05
N ALA A 485 11.77 14.70 3.36
CA ALA A 485 12.51 15.90 3.71
C ALA A 485 11.87 16.58 4.94
N ILE A 486 11.74 15.86 6.07
CA ILE A 486 11.62 16.57 7.35
C ILE A 486 12.98 17.21 7.62
N ASP A 487 13.14 18.42 7.10
CA ASP A 487 14.31 19.24 7.36
C ASP A 487 13.93 20.34 8.35
N LYS A 488 14.79 20.49 9.36
CA LYS A 488 14.71 21.56 10.36
C LYS A 488 15.93 22.44 10.22
N ASN A 489 15.82 23.68 10.68
CA ASN A 489 16.96 24.59 10.69
C ASN A 489 18.05 23.96 11.57
N THR A 490 19.18 23.57 10.96
CA THR A 490 20.28 22.87 11.64
C THR A 490 21.06 23.77 12.59
N GLU A 491 21.01 25.09 12.42
CA GLU A 491 21.58 26.04 13.37
C GLU A 491 20.73 26.12 14.64
N ALA A 492 19.40 26.11 14.49
CA ALA A 492 18.47 26.16 15.61
C ALA A 492 18.29 24.80 16.32
N PHE A 493 18.35 23.70 15.56
CA PHE A 493 18.11 22.33 16.03
C PHE A 493 19.21 21.37 15.57
N PRO A 494 20.47 21.55 16.02
CA PRO A 494 21.63 20.78 15.53
C PRO A 494 21.53 19.28 15.82
N GLU A 495 20.80 18.89 16.86
CA GLU A 495 20.58 17.50 17.23
C GLU A 495 19.51 16.81 16.35
N PHE A 496 18.65 17.57 15.69
CA PHE A 496 17.61 17.02 14.81
C PHE A 496 18.17 16.79 13.40
N ASN A 497 18.51 15.55 13.10
CA ASN A 497 19.09 15.14 11.82
C ASN A 497 18.34 13.95 11.20
N GLN A 498 18.76 13.53 10.01
CA GLN A 498 18.11 12.43 9.28
C GLN A 498 18.16 11.09 10.02
N HIS A 499 19.14 10.84 10.89
CA HIS A 499 19.14 9.64 11.73
C HIS A 499 18.05 9.71 12.80
N VAL A 500 17.80 10.86 13.41
CA VAL A 500 16.67 11.05 14.33
C VAL A 500 15.34 10.83 13.61
N VAL A 501 15.19 11.34 12.39
CA VAL A 501 13.98 11.11 11.57
C VAL A 501 13.78 9.62 11.26
N ALA A 502 14.85 8.90 10.89
CA ALA A 502 14.80 7.47 10.64
C ALA A 502 14.45 6.68 11.92
N ASP A 503 15.03 7.03 13.06
CA ASP A 503 14.71 6.41 14.34
C ASP A 503 13.26 6.68 14.75
N LEU A 504 12.74 7.89 14.51
CA LEU A 504 11.33 8.22 14.75
C LEU A 504 10.38 7.48 13.79
N ARG A 505 10.76 7.24 12.54
CA ARG A 505 10.01 6.35 11.62
C ARG A 505 9.94 4.93 12.16
N GLN A 506 11.08 4.40 12.60
CA GLN A 506 11.15 3.07 13.19
C GLN A 506 10.35 2.98 14.50
N SER A 507 10.40 4.02 15.34
CA SER A 507 9.57 4.15 16.54
C SER A 507 8.07 4.07 16.23
N LEU A 508 7.60 4.86 15.26
CA LEU A 508 6.20 4.83 14.83
C LEU A 508 5.83 3.46 14.26
N ARG A 509 6.71 2.85 13.47
CA ARG A 509 6.48 1.53 12.89
C ARG A 509 6.28 0.47 13.97
N LEU A 510 7.14 0.46 14.99
CA LEU A 510 7.02 -0.48 16.13
C LEU A 510 5.73 -0.25 16.92
N PHE A 511 5.38 1.02 17.16
CA PHE A 511 4.11 1.38 17.81
C PHE A 511 2.89 0.87 17.02
N LEU A 512 2.86 1.10 15.71
CA LEU A 512 1.79 0.62 14.84
C LEU A 512 1.77 -0.91 14.77
N ASP A 513 2.95 -1.54 14.68
CA ASP A 513 3.05 -3.00 14.63
C ASP A 513 2.56 -3.66 15.94
N GLU A 514 2.91 -3.10 17.10
CA GLU A 514 2.41 -3.57 18.39
C GLU A 514 0.89 -3.43 18.47
N THR A 515 0.36 -2.25 18.11
CA THR A 515 -1.08 -1.96 18.16
C THR A 515 -1.88 -2.90 17.26
N MET A 516 -1.33 -3.28 16.09
CA MET A 516 -2.06 -4.08 15.10
C MET A 516 -1.82 -5.60 15.23
N TRP A 517 -0.65 -6.03 15.72
CA TRP A 517 -0.21 -7.42 15.61
C TRP A 517 0.09 -8.13 16.93
N SER A 518 0.05 -7.44 18.07
CA SER A 518 0.27 -8.07 19.40
C SER A 518 -0.81 -9.08 19.80
N GLY A 519 -1.96 -9.10 19.12
CA GLY A 519 -3.09 -10.00 19.40
C GLY A 519 -4.03 -9.49 20.50
N SER A 520 -3.54 -8.65 21.42
CA SER A 520 -4.33 -7.91 22.41
C SER A 520 -4.53 -6.43 22.07
N GLY A 521 -3.97 -5.97 20.95
CA GLY A 521 -4.00 -4.57 20.54
C GLY A 521 -5.41 -4.03 20.32
N ASP A 522 -5.58 -2.74 20.66
CA ASP A 522 -6.83 -2.02 20.54
C ASP A 522 -6.63 -0.81 19.62
N TYR A 523 -7.49 -0.64 18.62
CA TYR A 523 -7.39 0.50 17.70
C TYR A 523 -7.48 1.86 18.44
N ARG A 524 -8.08 1.89 19.64
CA ARG A 524 -8.14 3.09 20.49
C ARG A 524 -6.75 3.52 20.96
N ASP A 525 -5.79 2.61 21.03
CA ASP A 525 -4.40 2.92 21.39
C ASP A 525 -3.72 3.82 20.36
N LEU A 526 -4.16 3.77 19.09
CA LEU A 526 -3.74 4.73 18.06
C LEU A 526 -3.98 6.18 18.48
N LEU A 527 -4.91 6.44 19.39
CA LEU A 527 -5.24 7.78 19.87
C LEU A 527 -4.88 8.01 21.35
N LYS A 528 -4.77 6.95 22.14
CA LYS A 528 -4.69 7.05 23.61
C LYS A 528 -3.37 6.57 24.20
N ALA A 529 -2.54 5.88 23.43
CA ALA A 529 -1.29 5.35 23.94
C ALA A 529 -0.38 6.46 24.50
N ASP A 530 0.22 6.19 25.65
CA ASP A 530 1.04 7.13 26.41
C ASP A 530 2.54 6.79 26.33
N HIS A 531 2.94 5.92 25.40
CA HIS A 531 4.30 5.41 25.27
C HIS A 531 4.91 5.69 23.90
N LEU A 532 6.24 5.58 23.82
CA LEU A 532 7.03 5.62 22.58
C LEU A 532 8.06 4.49 22.59
N TYR A 533 8.45 4.05 21.40
CA TYR A 533 9.62 3.19 21.24
C TYR A 533 10.86 4.06 21.07
N LEU A 534 11.84 3.95 21.96
CA LEU A 534 13.07 4.75 21.92
C LEU A 534 14.29 3.83 21.83
N ASN A 535 15.24 4.16 20.96
CA ASN A 535 16.60 3.62 21.02
C ASN A 535 17.51 4.58 21.82
N ASP A 536 18.77 4.22 22.05
CA ASP A 536 19.74 5.08 22.76
C ASP A 536 19.80 6.52 22.21
N ARG A 537 19.81 6.70 20.89
CA ARG A 537 19.86 8.03 20.26
C ARG A 537 18.62 8.87 20.58
N LEU A 538 17.42 8.29 20.45
CA LEU A 538 16.17 8.97 20.82
C LEU A 538 16.06 9.16 22.33
N GLY A 539 16.56 8.21 23.12
CA GLY A 539 16.63 8.32 24.57
C GLY A 539 17.42 9.56 24.99
N LYS A 540 18.64 9.73 24.47
CA LYS A 540 19.46 10.94 24.65
C LYS A 540 18.73 12.20 24.19
N PHE A 541 18.11 12.16 23.02
CA PHE A 541 17.36 13.29 22.47
C PHE A 541 16.17 13.72 23.34
N TYR A 542 15.50 12.78 24.01
CA TYR A 542 14.35 13.06 24.89
C TYR A 542 14.69 13.08 26.38
N GLY A 543 15.95 12.90 26.76
CA GLY A 543 16.39 12.85 28.15
C GLY A 543 15.87 11.62 28.92
N THR A 544 15.67 10.49 28.22
CA THR A 544 15.26 9.22 28.82
C THR A 544 16.34 8.17 28.65
N GLU A 545 16.67 7.46 29.73
CA GLU A 545 17.59 6.33 29.68
C GLU A 545 16.95 5.16 28.93
N VAL A 546 17.68 4.62 27.94
CA VAL A 546 17.33 3.40 27.22
C VAL A 546 18.44 2.41 27.50
N THR A 547 18.10 1.24 28.02
CA THR A 547 19.10 0.26 28.48
C THR A 547 19.34 -0.86 27.48
N SER A 548 18.43 -1.02 26.51
CA SER A 548 18.54 -2.03 25.47
C SER A 548 19.41 -1.59 24.27
N ASP A 549 20.04 -2.55 23.60
CA ASP A 549 20.77 -2.36 22.34
C ASP A 549 19.86 -2.03 21.12
N GLY A 550 18.56 -1.84 21.35
CA GLY A 550 17.55 -1.63 20.33
C GLY A 550 16.49 -0.61 20.76
N PHE A 551 15.27 -0.79 20.28
CA PHE A 551 14.15 0.04 20.68
C PHE A 551 13.45 -0.54 21.91
N GLU A 552 13.31 0.27 22.94
CA GLU A 552 12.61 -0.04 24.18
C GLU A 552 11.29 0.72 24.24
N LYS A 553 10.24 0.08 24.76
CA LYS A 553 8.94 0.73 24.98
C LYS A 553 8.98 1.54 26.28
N ILE A 554 8.90 2.85 26.15
CA ILE A 554 9.03 3.80 27.26
C ILE A 554 7.69 4.52 27.47
N SER A 555 7.14 4.45 28.68
CA SER A 555 5.98 5.27 29.06
C SER A 555 6.41 6.74 29.24
N MET A 556 5.69 7.64 28.59
CA MET A 556 5.91 9.08 28.65
C MET A 556 4.94 9.78 29.61
N GLY A 557 3.98 9.04 30.18
CA GLY A 557 2.91 9.54 31.04
C GLY A 557 1.72 10.14 30.25
N PRO A 558 0.51 10.12 30.84
CA PRO A 558 -0.75 10.35 30.13
C PRO A 558 -0.94 11.78 29.59
N ASN A 559 -0.21 12.76 30.13
CA ASN A 559 -0.33 14.16 29.72
C ASN A 559 0.74 14.60 28.70
N ARG A 560 1.69 13.72 28.34
CA ARG A 560 2.78 14.06 27.41
C ARG A 560 2.60 13.44 26.02
N ARG A 561 1.88 12.32 25.92
CA ARG A 561 1.65 11.58 24.67
C ARG A 561 0.24 10.97 24.64
N ALA A 562 -0.30 10.92 23.44
CA ALA A 562 -1.61 10.40 23.04
C ALA A 562 -1.50 9.87 21.61
N GLY A 563 -1.09 8.61 21.48
CA GLY A 563 -1.03 7.85 20.24
C GLY A 563 -0.31 8.54 19.08
N VAL A 564 -0.79 8.29 17.85
CA VAL A 564 -0.17 8.80 16.61
C VAL A 564 -0.22 10.32 16.49
N LEU A 565 -1.28 10.97 17.02
CA LEU A 565 -1.50 12.42 16.86
C LEU A 565 -0.42 13.27 17.53
N THR A 566 0.23 12.71 18.55
CA THR A 566 1.31 13.37 19.30
C THR A 566 2.65 12.66 19.10
N HIS A 567 2.72 11.70 18.19
CA HIS A 567 3.96 11.03 17.85
C HIS A 567 4.95 12.05 17.27
N PRO A 568 6.21 12.10 17.75
CA PRO A 568 7.13 13.18 17.36
C PRO A 568 7.38 13.28 15.85
N LEU A 569 7.40 12.15 15.13
CA LEU A 569 7.49 12.14 13.67
C LEU A 569 6.37 12.98 13.01
N LEU A 570 5.13 12.78 13.46
CA LEU A 570 3.96 13.46 12.91
C LEU A 570 3.98 14.95 13.29
N LEU A 571 4.33 15.25 14.54
CA LEU A 571 4.47 16.62 15.01
C LEU A 571 5.56 17.40 14.28
N ALA A 572 6.66 16.75 13.92
CA ALA A 572 7.75 17.31 13.15
C ALA A 572 7.37 17.50 11.67
N GLN A 573 6.65 16.54 11.08
CA GLN A 573 6.14 16.60 9.70
C GLN A 573 5.24 17.82 9.48
N PHE A 574 4.34 18.10 10.42
CA PHE A 574 3.42 19.24 10.34
C PHE A 574 3.94 20.49 11.06
N ALA A 575 5.26 20.66 11.15
CA ALA A 575 5.90 21.87 11.65
C ALA A 575 6.75 22.51 10.55
N TYR A 576 6.94 23.83 10.62
CA TYR A 576 7.91 24.53 9.77
C TYR A 576 9.35 24.15 10.16
N ALA A 577 10.33 24.63 9.40
CA ALA A 577 11.74 24.34 9.64
C ALA A 577 12.24 24.91 10.99
N ASP A 578 11.70 26.05 11.38
CA ASP A 578 12.10 26.87 12.53
C ASP A 578 11.03 26.98 13.62
N ASN A 579 9.76 26.67 13.31
CA ASN A 579 8.65 26.86 14.24
C ASN A 579 7.58 25.76 14.19
N THR A 580 6.83 25.63 15.28
CA THR A 580 5.64 24.76 15.34
C THR A 580 4.50 25.33 14.46
N SER A 581 3.62 24.47 13.95
CA SER A 581 2.42 24.89 13.21
C SER A 581 1.17 24.19 13.73
N PRO A 582 0.43 24.82 14.66
CA PRO A 582 -0.89 24.34 15.07
C PRO A 582 -1.88 24.27 13.89
N ILE A 583 -1.72 25.16 12.90
CA ILE A 583 -2.57 25.23 11.71
C ILE A 583 -2.45 23.96 10.87
N HIS A 584 -1.22 23.55 10.49
CA HIS A 584 -1.03 22.34 9.67
C HIS A 584 -1.49 21.08 10.40
N ARG A 585 -1.25 21.00 11.72
CA ARG A 585 -1.74 19.90 12.56
C ARG A 585 -3.27 19.88 12.65
N GLY A 586 -3.91 21.04 12.79
CA GLY A 586 -5.37 21.18 12.79
C GLY A 586 -5.99 20.82 11.45
N VAL A 587 -5.36 21.21 10.33
CA VAL A 587 -5.76 20.82 8.97
C VAL A 587 -5.68 19.30 8.80
N PHE A 588 -4.59 18.68 9.24
CA PHE A 588 -4.45 17.22 9.24
C PHE A 588 -5.56 16.55 10.04
N LEU A 589 -5.80 16.99 11.29
CA LEU A 589 -6.84 16.44 12.17
C LEU A 589 -8.23 16.57 11.53
N ALA A 590 -8.57 17.74 11.00
CA ALA A 590 -9.86 17.97 10.37
C ALA A 590 -10.07 17.05 9.15
N ARG A 591 -9.08 16.95 8.27
CA ARG A 591 -9.20 16.20 7.00
C ARG A 591 -9.09 14.69 7.17
N HIS A 592 -8.06 14.22 7.88
CA HIS A 592 -7.68 12.80 7.89
C HIS A 592 -8.21 12.03 9.10
N ILE A 593 -8.56 12.73 10.19
CA ILE A 593 -9.10 12.09 11.39
C ILE A 593 -10.61 12.32 11.47
N ALA A 594 -11.07 13.56 11.31
CA ALA A 594 -12.49 13.90 11.39
C ALA A 594 -13.25 13.78 10.05
N GLY A 595 -12.55 13.54 8.92
CA GLY A 595 -13.16 13.38 7.60
C GLY A 595 -13.81 14.66 7.04
N ARG A 596 -13.41 15.84 7.54
CA ARG A 596 -14.00 17.13 7.16
C ARG A 596 -13.30 17.74 5.95
N THR A 597 -14.09 18.26 5.03
CA THR A 597 -13.58 19.08 3.93
C THR A 597 -13.42 20.52 4.42
N LEU A 598 -12.21 21.07 4.33
CA LEU A 598 -11.95 22.47 4.63
C LEU A 598 -12.07 23.29 3.35
N ARG A 599 -12.86 24.38 3.38
CA ARG A 599 -12.96 25.35 2.29
C ARG A 599 -11.56 25.92 1.97
N PRO A 600 -11.26 26.24 0.70
CA PRO A 600 -9.97 26.85 0.34
C PRO A 600 -9.81 28.22 1.04
N PRO A 601 -8.57 28.68 1.30
CA PRO A 601 -8.29 29.86 2.12
C PRO A 601 -9.08 31.15 1.77
N PRO A 602 -9.37 31.48 0.49
CA PRO A 602 -10.16 32.68 0.17
C PRO A 602 -11.60 32.62 0.71
N ASN A 603 -12.12 31.42 0.96
CA ASN A 603 -13.51 31.15 1.33
C ASN A 603 -13.62 30.53 2.74
N ALA A 604 -12.54 30.57 3.53
CA ALA A 604 -12.42 29.90 4.83
C ALA A 604 -12.61 30.83 6.04
N ILE A 605 -12.96 32.10 5.80
CA ILE A 605 -13.23 33.13 6.82
C ILE A 605 -14.72 33.19 7.11
#